data_AF-A0A2U2ADI9-F1
#
_entry.id   AF-A0A2U2ADI9-F1
#
_cell.length_a   1.000
_cell.length_b   1.000
_cell.length_c   1.000
_cell.angle_alpha   90.00
_cell.angle_beta   90.00
_cell.angle_gamma   90.00
#
_symmetry.space_group_name_H-M   'P 1'
#
loop_
_entity.id
_entity.type
_entity.pdbx_description
1 polymer ?
#
loop_
_entity_poly.entity_id
_entity_poly.type
_entity_poly.pdbx_seq_one_letter_code
_entity_poly.pdbx_strand_id
1 'polypeptide(L)'
;MKKLIVVGLLSVFLVACGEKDENYYFEHQDKAREKINSCEEQMMKAFMNLDEKAGRAIEADNECKAAKAAIKKQRNIEYEKEKAEKEQQKRLAEEARLKAITDIETQLEKELSGKEWPAVISEYLKQAECQQRFFNQDEDLNCVAWKVIYDKAVETGKTDLAQYSFIDLNAQEPVYCGLDKRRGSACTVWAEARVARAEIDLKPLDIEALSTVREDYCTNGDYNTCNVWTKAWQVKNDVIVKQFVEDDELFVETYNNCFAEVTKIRQADLKWNERSRQEEAIVSSYPCDQARQAYRNRGMGVATYKQAIAR
;
A
#
# COMPACT_ATOMS: atom_id res chain seq x y z
N MET A 1 -9.30 18.28 104.57
CA MET A 1 -9.59 19.69 104.23
C MET A 1 -9.83 19.80 102.73
N LYS A 2 -10.97 20.40 102.33
CA LYS A 2 -11.28 21.18 101.09
C LYS A 2 -10.65 20.71 99.74
N LYS A 3 -11.42 20.10 98.81
CA LYS A 3 -12.32 20.66 97.75
C LYS A 3 -11.64 20.94 96.38
N LEU A 4 -12.37 20.54 95.31
CA LEU A 4 -12.34 20.88 93.85
C LEU A 4 -11.62 19.84 92.96
N ILE A 5 -12.32 18.94 92.25
CA ILE A 5 -13.12 19.08 91.00
C ILE A 5 -12.37 19.79 89.87
N VAL A 6 -11.95 19.03 88.84
CA VAL A 6 -12.19 19.35 87.41
C VAL A 6 -12.36 18.06 86.61
N VAL A 7 -13.51 17.98 85.94
CA VAL A 7 -13.94 17.01 84.94
C VAL A 7 -13.23 17.30 83.62
N GLY A 8 -12.75 16.25 82.94
CA GLY A 8 -12.24 16.33 81.57
C GLY A 8 -12.58 15.05 80.81
N LEU A 9 -13.86 14.93 80.42
CA LEU A 9 -14.32 13.93 79.46
C LEU A 9 -13.54 14.07 78.16
N LEU A 10 -12.72 13.07 77.84
CA LEU A 10 -12.29 12.78 76.47
C LEU A 10 -13.51 12.22 75.73
N SER A 11 -14.33 13.15 75.23
CA SER A 11 -15.38 12.87 74.25
C SER A 11 -14.70 12.44 72.95
N VAL A 12 -14.71 11.12 72.71
CA VAL A 12 -14.56 10.54 71.39
C VAL A 12 -15.65 11.15 70.52
N PHE A 13 -15.26 12.08 69.64
CA PHE A 13 -16.10 12.54 68.55
C PHE A 13 -16.28 11.38 67.57
N LEU A 14 -17.27 10.52 67.84
CA LEU A 14 -17.94 9.73 66.82
C LEU A 14 -18.72 10.71 65.95
N VAL A 15 -18.03 11.19 64.91
CA VAL A 15 -18.69 11.78 63.74
C VAL A 15 -19.74 10.77 63.29
N ALA A 16 -21.00 11.19 63.21
CA ALA A 16 -22.13 10.34 62.84
C ALA A 16 -21.84 9.62 61.51
N CYS A 17 -21.42 8.35 61.59
CA CYS A 17 -21.30 7.44 60.48
C CYS A 17 -22.71 7.18 59.96
N GLY A 18 -23.01 7.57 58.72
CA GLY A 18 -24.21 7.09 58.04
C GLY A 18 -24.19 5.56 58.04
N GLU A 19 -25.27 4.92 58.48
CA GLU A 19 -25.28 3.50 58.87
C GLU A 19 -24.88 2.54 57.74
N LYS A 20 -24.98 2.96 56.47
CA LYS A 20 -24.62 2.14 55.29
C LYS A 20 -24.04 3.01 54.17
N ASP A 21 -22.74 2.90 53.93
CA ASP A 21 -22.03 3.65 52.89
C ASP A 21 -21.89 2.86 51.57
N GLU A 22 -21.19 3.43 50.59
CA GLU A 22 -21.01 2.79 49.27
C GLU A 22 -20.32 1.42 49.40
N ASN A 23 -19.33 1.28 50.29
CA ASN A 23 -18.60 0.04 50.46
C ASN A 23 -19.48 -1.05 51.08
N TYR A 24 -20.29 -0.71 52.08
CA TYR A 24 -21.28 -1.62 52.64
C TYR A 24 -22.20 -2.17 51.55
N TYR A 25 -22.76 -1.30 50.71
CA TYR A 25 -23.66 -1.71 49.63
C TYR A 25 -22.93 -2.42 48.49
N PHE A 26 -21.64 -2.14 48.27
CA PHE A 26 -20.84 -2.82 47.26
C PHE A 26 -20.60 -4.29 47.64
N GLU A 27 -20.34 -4.57 48.91
CA GLU A 27 -20.21 -5.92 49.47
C GLU A 27 -21.56 -6.65 49.61
N HIS A 28 -22.67 -5.91 49.69
CA HIS A 28 -24.04 -6.44 49.84
C HIS A 28 -24.94 -5.97 48.69
N GLN A 29 -24.68 -6.50 47.49
CA GLN A 29 -25.37 -6.15 46.25
C GLN A 29 -26.89 -6.33 46.31
N ASP A 30 -27.36 -7.36 47.02
CA ASP A 30 -28.77 -7.63 47.30
C ASP A 30 -29.43 -6.48 48.05
N LYS A 31 -28.79 -6.04 49.15
CA LYS A 31 -29.26 -4.90 49.96
C LYS A 31 -29.19 -3.58 49.19
N ALA A 32 -28.21 -3.43 48.31
CA ALA A 32 -28.11 -2.26 47.44
C ALA A 32 -29.28 -2.20 46.44
N ARG A 33 -29.66 -3.33 45.83
CA ARG A 33 -30.83 -3.43 44.94
C ARG A 33 -32.13 -3.16 45.69
N GLU A 34 -32.31 -3.74 46.87
CA GLU A 34 -33.47 -3.47 47.72
C GLU A 34 -33.59 -1.99 48.08
N LYS A 35 -32.49 -1.34 48.47
CA LYS A 35 -32.47 0.09 48.78
C LYS A 35 -32.79 0.93 47.55
N ILE A 36 -32.22 0.63 46.38
CA ILE A 36 -32.53 1.33 45.12
C ILE A 36 -34.03 1.23 44.80
N ASN A 37 -34.61 0.03 44.85
CA ASN A 37 -36.04 -0.17 44.59
C ASN A 37 -36.91 0.66 45.54
N SER A 38 -36.53 0.70 46.83
CA SER A 38 -37.22 1.54 47.81
C SER A 38 -37.11 3.04 47.47
N CYS A 39 -35.92 3.51 47.09
CA CYS A 39 -35.71 4.90 46.69
C CYS A 39 -36.49 5.25 45.40
N GLU A 40 -36.56 4.34 44.43
CA GLU A 40 -37.32 4.53 43.19
C GLU A 40 -38.84 4.56 43.45
N GLU A 41 -39.35 3.68 44.30
CA GLU A 41 -40.77 3.68 44.69
C GLU A 41 -41.16 4.97 45.41
N GLN A 42 -40.31 5.46 46.33
CA GLN A 42 -40.52 6.73 47.01
C GLN A 42 -40.46 7.92 46.04
N MET A 43 -39.53 7.88 45.08
CA MET A 43 -39.39 8.92 44.05
C MET A 43 -40.62 8.97 43.14
N MET A 44 -41.14 7.80 42.74
CA MET A 44 -42.37 7.68 41.95
C MET A 44 -43.59 8.22 42.72
N LYS A 45 -43.70 7.93 44.01
CA LYS A 45 -44.77 8.49 44.86
C LYS A 45 -44.67 10.01 44.97
N ALA A 46 -43.48 10.56 45.16
CA ALA A 46 -43.26 12.01 45.19
C ALA A 46 -43.63 12.66 43.84
N PHE A 47 -43.25 12.04 42.72
CA PHE A 47 -43.59 12.49 41.37
C PHE A 47 -45.10 12.48 41.11
N MET A 48 -45.79 11.39 41.43
CA MET A 48 -47.25 11.28 41.26
C MET A 48 -48.03 12.32 42.07
N ASN A 49 -47.49 12.72 43.22
CA ASN A 49 -48.09 13.71 44.10
C ASN A 49 -47.62 15.15 43.83
N LEU A 50 -46.78 15.37 42.81
CA LEU A 50 -46.15 16.67 42.50
C LEU A 50 -45.39 17.27 43.71
N ASP A 51 -44.84 16.43 44.58
CA ASP A 51 -44.09 16.84 45.77
C ASP A 51 -42.60 17.00 45.45
N GLU A 52 -42.24 18.17 44.92
CA GLU A 52 -40.85 18.50 44.59
C GLU A 52 -39.90 18.43 45.79
N LYS A 53 -40.40 18.72 47.00
CA LYS A 53 -39.57 18.73 48.21
C LYS A 53 -39.21 17.30 48.62
N ALA A 54 -40.17 16.38 48.58
CA ALA A 54 -39.92 14.96 48.81
C ALA A 54 -38.98 14.38 47.74
N GLY A 55 -39.18 14.73 46.47
CA GLY A 55 -38.28 14.32 45.38
C GLY A 55 -36.82 14.75 45.63
N ARG A 56 -36.60 16.03 45.95
CA ARG A 56 -35.25 16.54 46.26
C ARG A 56 -34.63 15.89 47.51
N ALA A 57 -35.43 15.55 48.51
CA ALA A 57 -34.95 14.86 49.71
C ALA A 57 -34.45 13.44 49.36
N ILE A 58 -35.17 12.71 48.51
CA ILE A 58 -34.79 11.36 48.05
C ILE A 58 -33.53 11.42 47.16
N GLU A 59 -33.43 12.42 46.28
CA GLU A 59 -32.21 12.64 45.49
C GLU A 59 -31.01 12.99 46.36
N ALA A 60 -31.23 13.67 47.49
CA ALA A 60 -30.18 14.05 48.42
C ALA A 60 -29.79 12.92 49.39
N ASP A 61 -30.61 11.89 49.55
CA ASP A 61 -30.43 10.79 50.51
C ASP A 61 -29.12 10.04 50.30
N ASN A 62 -28.31 10.00 51.36
CA ASN A 62 -26.96 9.44 51.30
C ASN A 62 -26.94 7.93 51.10
N GLU A 63 -27.92 7.19 51.62
CA GLU A 63 -28.01 5.74 51.42
C GLU A 63 -28.51 5.40 50.01
N CYS A 64 -29.46 6.16 49.47
CA CYS A 64 -29.89 6.05 48.08
C CYS A 64 -28.73 6.34 47.12
N LYS A 65 -27.93 7.38 47.39
CA LYS A 65 -26.70 7.68 46.63
C LYS A 65 -25.66 6.57 46.75
N ALA A 66 -25.39 6.10 47.98
CA ALA A 66 -24.42 5.05 48.25
C ALA A 66 -24.80 3.72 47.56
N ALA A 67 -26.06 3.30 47.65
CA ALA A 67 -26.55 2.09 46.99
C ALA A 67 -26.47 2.18 45.46
N LYS A 68 -26.88 3.33 44.88
CA LYS A 68 -26.75 3.58 43.43
C LYS A 68 -25.28 3.59 42.98
N ALA A 69 -24.39 4.22 43.75
CA ALA A 69 -22.96 4.25 43.47
C ALA A 69 -22.34 2.85 43.52
N ALA A 70 -22.69 2.04 44.52
CA ALA A 70 -22.24 0.65 44.66
C ALA A 70 -22.64 -0.24 43.48
N ILE A 71 -23.92 -0.21 43.07
CA ILE A 71 -24.39 -0.97 41.90
C ILE A 71 -23.71 -0.48 40.61
N LYS A 72 -23.56 0.84 40.44
CA LYS A 72 -22.86 1.41 39.28
C LYS A 72 -21.40 0.95 39.22
N LYS A 73 -20.70 0.94 40.36
CA LYS A 73 -19.31 0.48 40.48
C LYS A 73 -19.19 -1.00 40.13
N GLN A 74 -20.10 -1.84 40.65
CA GLN A 74 -20.14 -3.27 40.32
C GLN A 74 -20.35 -3.50 38.82
N ARG A 75 -21.33 -2.82 38.23
CA ARG A 75 -21.61 -2.92 36.79
C ARG A 75 -20.41 -2.52 35.94
N ASN A 76 -19.67 -1.49 36.35
CA ASN A 76 -18.44 -1.09 35.66
C ASN A 76 -17.35 -2.17 35.77
N ILE A 77 -17.19 -2.79 36.95
CA ILE A 77 -16.23 -3.89 37.13
C ILE A 77 -16.61 -5.10 36.27
N GLU A 78 -17.89 -5.46 36.22
CA GLU A 78 -18.40 -6.54 35.37
C GLU A 78 -18.18 -6.24 33.88
N TYR A 79 -18.47 -5.02 33.45
CA TYR A 79 -18.23 -4.57 32.07
C TYR A 79 -16.75 -4.66 31.68
N GLU A 80 -15.84 -4.18 32.53
CA GLU A 80 -14.40 -4.26 32.26
C GLU A 80 -13.90 -5.71 32.25
N LYS A 81 -14.43 -6.58 33.12
CA LYS A 81 -14.14 -8.02 33.09
C LYS A 81 -14.62 -8.67 31.78
N GLU A 82 -15.87 -8.44 31.39
CA GLU A 82 -16.44 -8.98 30.16
C GLU A 82 -15.66 -8.50 28.93
N LYS A 83 -15.26 -7.23 28.91
CA LYS A 83 -14.42 -6.66 27.85
C LYS A 83 -13.03 -7.30 27.82
N ALA A 84 -12.39 -7.48 28.96
CA ALA A 84 -11.09 -8.14 29.06
C ALA A 84 -11.16 -9.62 28.64
N GLU A 85 -12.21 -10.34 29.03
CA GLU A 85 -12.46 -11.73 28.63
C GLU A 85 -12.70 -11.85 27.13
N LYS A 86 -13.52 -10.98 26.54
CA LYS A 86 -13.74 -10.92 25.09
C LYS A 86 -12.46 -10.64 24.33
N GLU A 87 -11.65 -9.69 24.81
CA GLU A 87 -10.37 -9.37 24.18
C GLU A 87 -9.38 -10.54 24.30
N GLN A 88 -9.33 -11.20 25.45
CA GLN A 88 -8.51 -12.40 25.64
C GLN A 88 -8.96 -13.54 24.71
N GLN A 89 -10.27 -13.78 24.57
CA GLN A 89 -10.80 -14.79 23.65
C GLN A 89 -10.43 -14.48 22.20
N LYS A 90 -10.52 -13.20 21.78
CA LYS A 90 -10.09 -12.78 20.44
C LYS A 90 -8.60 -13.04 20.21
N ARG A 91 -7.75 -12.70 21.18
CA ARG A 91 -6.30 -12.99 21.08
C ARG A 91 -6.02 -14.48 20.96
N LEU A 92 -6.65 -15.31 21.80
CA LEU A 92 -6.48 -16.76 21.75
C LEU A 92 -6.98 -17.36 20.42
N ALA A 93 -8.09 -16.84 19.88
CA ALA A 93 -8.61 -17.26 18.58
C ALA A 93 -7.65 -16.88 17.44
N GLU A 94 -7.07 -15.68 17.48
CA GLU A 94 -6.10 -15.24 16.48
C GLU A 94 -4.78 -16.01 16.58
N GLU A 95 -4.28 -16.26 17.79
CA GLU A 95 -3.10 -17.11 18.00
C GLU A 95 -3.32 -18.53 17.48
N ALA A 96 -4.49 -19.12 17.73
CA ALA A 96 -4.85 -20.44 17.20
C ALA A 96 -4.94 -20.43 15.68
N ARG A 97 -5.50 -19.36 15.08
CA ARG A 97 -5.58 -19.17 13.63
C ARG A 97 -4.19 -19.08 13.00
N LEU A 98 -3.31 -18.24 13.55
CA LEU A 98 -1.93 -18.08 13.07
C LEU A 98 -1.13 -19.37 13.19
N LYS A 99 -1.31 -20.11 14.29
CA LYS A 99 -0.68 -21.42 14.47
C LYS A 99 -1.15 -22.41 13.40
N ALA A 100 -2.45 -22.49 13.14
CA ALA A 100 -2.99 -23.38 12.11
C ALA A 100 -2.45 -23.04 10.70
N ILE A 101 -2.33 -21.75 10.36
CA ILE A 101 -1.69 -21.30 9.11
C ILE A 101 -0.23 -21.76 9.06
N THR A 102 0.53 -21.55 10.15
CA THR A 102 1.95 -21.93 10.23
C THR A 102 2.16 -23.44 10.08
N ASP A 103 1.27 -24.24 10.66
CA ASP A 103 1.31 -25.70 10.56
C ASP A 103 1.07 -26.15 9.10
N ILE A 104 0.12 -25.52 8.39
CA ILE A 104 -0.12 -25.76 6.96
C ILE A 104 1.09 -25.30 6.12
N GLU A 105 1.62 -24.11 6.37
CA GLU A 105 2.82 -23.61 5.68
C GLU A 105 3.99 -24.60 5.81
N THR A 106 4.25 -25.09 7.02
CA THR A 106 5.32 -26.06 7.28
C THR A 106 5.11 -27.36 6.49
N GLN A 107 3.87 -27.83 6.38
CA GLN A 107 3.54 -28.99 5.56
C GLN A 107 3.78 -28.72 4.08
N LEU A 108 3.32 -27.59 3.56
CA LEU A 108 3.52 -27.19 2.17
C LEU A 108 5.01 -27.03 1.84
N GLU A 109 5.80 -26.39 2.70
CA GLU A 109 7.25 -26.25 2.53
C GLU A 109 7.94 -27.62 2.42
N LYS A 110 7.48 -28.61 3.20
CA LYS A 110 7.99 -29.99 3.11
C LYS A 110 7.58 -30.68 1.80
N GLU A 111 6.33 -30.53 1.38
CA GLU A 111 5.81 -31.10 0.13
C GLU A 111 6.47 -30.49 -1.12
N LEU A 112 6.81 -29.21 -1.04
CA LEU A 112 7.46 -28.45 -2.11
C LEU A 112 8.98 -28.46 -2.02
N SER A 113 9.55 -29.16 -1.03
CA SER A 113 10.99 -29.23 -0.81
C SER A 113 11.73 -29.69 -2.06
N GLY A 114 12.74 -28.91 -2.47
CA GLY A 114 13.55 -29.18 -3.67
C GLY A 114 12.93 -28.71 -4.99
N LYS A 115 11.75 -28.08 -4.98
CA LYS A 115 11.22 -27.38 -6.15
C LYS A 115 11.82 -25.98 -6.25
N GLU A 116 12.23 -25.61 -7.47
CA GLU A 116 12.58 -24.24 -7.80
C GLU A 116 11.36 -23.32 -7.79
N TRP A 117 11.60 -22.02 -7.61
CA TRP A 117 10.54 -21.01 -7.52
C TRP A 117 9.51 -21.03 -8.67
N PRO A 118 9.85 -21.32 -9.96
CA PRO A 118 8.86 -21.39 -11.02
C PRO A 118 7.89 -22.57 -10.82
N ALA A 119 8.40 -23.68 -10.32
CA ALA A 119 7.61 -24.88 -10.04
C ALA A 119 6.70 -24.66 -8.83
N VAL A 120 7.18 -23.97 -7.79
CA VAL A 120 6.35 -23.58 -6.62
C VAL A 120 5.18 -22.69 -7.05
N ILE A 121 5.44 -21.68 -7.88
CA ILE A 121 4.39 -20.83 -8.47
C ILE A 121 3.39 -21.69 -9.27
N SER A 122 3.88 -22.62 -10.09
CA SER A 122 3.02 -23.51 -10.87
C SER A 122 2.09 -24.35 -9.98
N GLU A 123 2.57 -24.88 -8.85
CA GLU A 123 1.74 -25.62 -7.90
C GLU A 123 0.66 -24.74 -7.26
N TYR A 124 0.98 -23.50 -6.90
CA TYR A 124 -0.02 -22.53 -6.42
C TYR A 124 -1.10 -22.25 -7.46
N LEU A 125 -0.71 -22.08 -8.73
CA LEU A 125 -1.66 -21.84 -9.82
C LEU A 125 -2.55 -23.04 -10.16
N LYS A 126 -2.30 -24.23 -9.59
CA LYS A 126 -3.21 -25.38 -9.67
C LYS A 126 -4.31 -25.33 -8.60
N GLN A 127 -4.12 -24.55 -7.52
CA GLN A 127 -5.09 -24.38 -6.44
C GLN A 127 -6.22 -23.43 -6.87
N ALA A 128 -7.12 -23.91 -7.72
CA ALA A 128 -8.18 -23.11 -8.33
C ALA A 128 -9.07 -22.42 -7.29
N GLU A 129 -9.36 -23.06 -6.16
CA GLU A 129 -10.11 -22.47 -5.04
C GLU A 129 -9.45 -21.20 -4.48
N CYS A 130 -8.11 -21.17 -4.43
CA CYS A 130 -7.35 -20.03 -3.93
C CYS A 130 -7.26 -18.91 -4.96
N GLN A 131 -7.48 -19.19 -6.24
CA GLN A 131 -7.43 -18.19 -7.32
C GLN A 131 -8.75 -17.42 -7.50
N GLN A 132 -9.91 -18.06 -7.24
CA GLN A 132 -11.21 -17.53 -7.66
C GLN A 132 -11.96 -16.70 -6.60
N ARG A 133 -11.53 -16.71 -5.33
CA ARG A 133 -12.28 -16.09 -4.22
C ARG A 133 -11.75 -14.70 -3.83
N PHE A 134 -12.13 -13.67 -4.58
CA PHE A 134 -11.79 -12.27 -4.28
C PHE A 134 -12.40 -11.71 -2.97
N PHE A 135 -13.33 -12.40 -2.31
CA PHE A 135 -14.03 -11.87 -1.12
C PHE A 135 -13.82 -12.67 0.18
N ASN A 136 -13.29 -13.91 0.14
CA ASN A 136 -13.16 -14.80 1.32
C ASN A 136 -11.77 -15.45 1.45
N GLN A 137 -10.73 -14.93 0.76
CA GLN A 137 -9.38 -15.51 0.82
C GLN A 137 -8.78 -15.53 2.23
N ASP A 138 -9.17 -14.57 3.08
CA ASP A 138 -8.64 -14.45 4.46
C ASP A 138 -9.28 -15.45 5.46
N GLU A 139 -10.38 -16.10 5.07
CA GLU A 139 -11.08 -17.09 5.92
C GLU A 139 -10.56 -18.51 5.69
N ASP A 140 -10.08 -18.83 4.48
CA ASP A 140 -9.54 -20.15 4.15
C ASP A 140 -8.05 -20.23 4.49
N LEU A 141 -7.74 -20.85 5.64
CA LEU A 141 -6.38 -20.96 6.15
C LEU A 141 -5.42 -21.66 5.17
N ASN A 142 -5.92 -22.60 4.35
CA ASN A 142 -5.11 -23.27 3.34
C ASN A 142 -4.70 -22.29 2.23
N CYS A 143 -5.64 -21.45 1.77
CA CYS A 143 -5.32 -20.44 0.76
C CYS A 143 -4.42 -19.33 1.30
N VAL A 144 -4.58 -18.93 2.57
CA VAL A 144 -3.66 -17.99 3.22
C VAL A 144 -2.23 -18.56 3.24
N ALA A 145 -2.06 -19.80 3.68
CA ALA A 145 -0.75 -20.46 3.70
C ALA A 145 -0.14 -20.58 2.28
N TRP A 146 -0.92 -21.03 1.30
CA TRP A 146 -0.49 -21.10 -0.10
C TRP A 146 -0.06 -19.74 -0.66
N LYS A 147 -0.76 -18.66 -0.29
CA LYS A 147 -0.42 -17.30 -0.70
C LYS A 147 0.93 -16.86 -0.13
N VAL A 148 1.21 -17.16 1.13
CA VAL A 148 2.52 -16.88 1.75
C VAL A 148 3.65 -17.60 1.00
N ILE A 149 3.46 -18.89 0.68
CA ILE A 149 4.45 -19.67 -0.08
C ILE A 149 4.63 -19.11 -1.51
N TYR A 150 3.53 -18.76 -2.17
CA TYR A 150 3.56 -18.12 -3.48
C TYR A 150 4.35 -16.80 -3.45
N ASP A 151 4.09 -15.93 -2.48
CA ASP A 151 4.77 -14.63 -2.36
C ASP A 151 6.26 -14.80 -2.09
N LYS A 152 6.66 -15.74 -1.22
CA LYS A 152 8.07 -16.11 -1.02
C LYS A 152 8.73 -16.55 -2.34
N ALA A 153 8.04 -17.37 -3.13
CA ALA A 153 8.56 -17.84 -4.43
C ALA A 153 8.66 -16.71 -5.47
N VAL A 154 7.69 -15.80 -5.52
CA VAL A 154 7.74 -14.61 -6.39
C VAL A 154 8.94 -13.72 -6.02
N GLU A 155 9.15 -13.43 -4.74
CA GLU A 155 10.28 -12.60 -4.30
C GLU A 155 11.63 -13.26 -4.54
N THR A 156 11.69 -14.60 -4.39
CA THR A 156 12.87 -15.39 -4.76
C THR A 156 13.15 -15.26 -6.26
N GLY A 157 12.13 -15.42 -7.11
CA GLY A 157 12.26 -15.27 -8.55
C GLY A 157 12.69 -13.88 -8.97
N LYS A 158 12.15 -12.82 -8.37
CA LYS A 158 12.59 -11.44 -8.63
C LYS A 158 14.06 -11.23 -8.25
N THR A 159 14.49 -11.78 -7.11
CA THR A 159 15.86 -11.66 -6.61
C THR A 159 16.86 -12.42 -7.48
N ASP A 160 16.50 -13.62 -7.92
CA ASP A 160 17.28 -14.44 -8.84
C ASP A 160 17.42 -13.73 -10.20
N LEU A 161 16.29 -13.34 -10.80
CA LEU A 161 16.26 -12.71 -12.12
C LEU A 161 16.93 -11.33 -12.18
N ALA A 162 16.97 -10.59 -11.07
CA ALA A 162 17.62 -9.29 -10.99
C ALA A 162 19.15 -9.36 -11.25
N GLN A 163 19.75 -10.55 -11.17
CA GLN A 163 21.18 -10.76 -11.39
C GLN A 163 21.56 -10.83 -12.87
N TYR A 164 20.59 -11.02 -13.76
CA TYR A 164 20.82 -11.22 -15.19
C TYR A 164 20.79 -9.91 -15.97
N SER A 165 21.51 -9.87 -17.10
CA SER A 165 21.41 -8.76 -18.05
C SER A 165 20.09 -8.80 -18.81
N PHE A 166 19.69 -7.68 -19.42
CA PHE A 166 18.49 -7.65 -20.27
C PHE A 166 18.55 -8.67 -21.43
N ILE A 167 19.73 -8.86 -22.03
CA ILE A 167 19.94 -9.82 -23.12
C ILE A 167 19.76 -11.26 -22.62
N ASP A 168 20.33 -11.59 -21.46
CA ASP A 168 20.20 -12.92 -20.87
C ASP A 168 18.74 -13.22 -20.50
N LEU A 169 18.04 -12.23 -19.94
CA LEU A 169 16.62 -12.36 -19.63
C LEU A 169 15.79 -12.60 -20.90
N ASN A 170 16.08 -11.93 -22.01
CA ASN A 170 15.40 -12.18 -23.29
C ASN A 170 15.60 -13.63 -23.77
N ALA A 171 16.81 -14.16 -23.65
CA ALA A 171 17.12 -15.54 -24.02
C ALA A 171 16.38 -16.58 -23.15
N GLN A 172 16.00 -16.21 -21.93
CA GLN A 172 15.30 -17.07 -20.97
C GLN A 172 13.77 -17.07 -21.12
N GLU A 173 13.18 -16.32 -22.06
CA GLU A 173 11.72 -16.33 -22.28
C GLU A 173 11.14 -17.75 -22.37
N PRO A 174 11.69 -18.69 -23.18
CA PRO A 174 11.10 -20.02 -23.32
C PRO A 174 11.10 -20.81 -22.02
N VAL A 175 12.05 -20.53 -21.11
CA VAL A 175 12.18 -21.22 -19.81
C VAL A 175 11.00 -20.87 -18.90
N TYR A 176 10.64 -19.58 -18.81
CA TYR A 176 9.61 -19.12 -17.88
C TYR A 176 8.22 -19.00 -18.50
N CYS A 177 8.15 -18.74 -19.81
CA CYS A 177 6.91 -18.51 -20.55
C CYS A 177 6.48 -19.68 -21.44
N GLY A 178 7.29 -20.73 -21.57
CA GLY A 178 6.99 -21.88 -22.44
C GLY A 178 5.84 -22.75 -21.94
N LEU A 179 5.66 -22.87 -20.62
CA LEU A 179 4.69 -23.78 -20.01
C LEU A 179 3.44 -23.09 -19.45
N ASP A 180 3.56 -21.87 -18.94
CA ASP A 180 2.45 -21.18 -18.28
C ASP A 180 2.53 -19.66 -18.44
N LYS A 181 1.58 -19.09 -19.19
CA LYS A 181 1.46 -17.65 -19.44
C LYS A 181 0.31 -16.99 -18.67
N ARG A 182 -0.30 -17.70 -17.71
CA ARG A 182 -1.37 -17.12 -16.88
C ARG A 182 -0.81 -15.98 -16.04
N ARG A 183 -1.68 -15.03 -15.69
CA ARG A 183 -1.34 -13.96 -14.76
C ARG A 183 -0.86 -14.54 -13.43
N GLY A 184 0.28 -14.04 -12.94
CA GLY A 184 0.90 -14.51 -11.70
C GLY A 184 1.77 -15.76 -11.87
N SER A 185 1.95 -16.27 -13.10
CA SER A 185 2.90 -17.37 -13.37
C SER A 185 4.36 -16.90 -13.33
N ALA A 186 5.28 -17.85 -13.47
CA ALA A 186 6.70 -17.54 -13.61
C ALA A 186 7.00 -16.61 -14.81
N CYS A 187 6.21 -16.70 -15.88
CA CYS A 187 6.28 -15.77 -17.01
C CYS A 187 5.96 -14.33 -16.60
N THR A 188 5.03 -14.13 -15.67
CA THR A 188 4.71 -12.79 -15.14
C THR A 188 5.90 -12.23 -14.36
N VAL A 189 6.50 -13.02 -13.46
CA VAL A 189 7.67 -12.63 -12.68
C VAL A 189 8.86 -12.31 -13.59
N TRP A 190 9.08 -13.12 -14.62
CA TRP A 190 10.10 -12.88 -15.66
C TRP A 190 9.86 -11.57 -16.43
N ALA A 191 8.62 -11.32 -16.87
CA ALA A 191 8.29 -10.11 -17.60
C ALA A 191 8.51 -8.85 -16.73
N GLU A 192 8.14 -8.91 -15.45
CA GLU A 192 8.41 -7.84 -14.48
C GLU A 192 9.92 -7.60 -14.30
N ALA A 193 10.71 -8.67 -14.17
CA ALA A 193 12.16 -8.56 -14.05
C ALA A 193 12.80 -7.92 -15.30
N ARG A 194 12.34 -8.27 -16.51
CA ARG A 194 12.77 -7.63 -17.77
C ARG A 194 12.51 -6.14 -17.79
N VAL A 195 11.30 -5.72 -17.39
CA VAL A 195 10.94 -4.30 -17.33
C VAL A 195 11.81 -3.56 -16.31
N ALA A 196 11.98 -4.12 -15.12
CA ALA A 196 12.83 -3.51 -14.08
C ALA A 196 14.29 -3.40 -14.53
N ARG A 197 14.82 -4.42 -15.21
CA ARG A 197 16.18 -4.38 -15.77
C ARG A 197 16.31 -3.32 -16.86
N ALA A 198 15.33 -3.21 -17.75
CA ALA A 198 15.30 -2.17 -18.78
C ALA A 198 15.33 -0.75 -18.17
N GLU A 199 14.60 -0.52 -17.07
CA GLU A 199 14.62 0.77 -16.36
C GLU A 199 16.02 1.09 -15.82
N ILE A 200 16.73 0.09 -15.30
CA ILE A 200 18.10 0.25 -14.78
C ILE A 200 19.08 0.53 -15.92
N ASP A 201 19.02 -0.25 -17.00
CA ASP A 201 19.96 -0.19 -18.13
C ASP A 201 19.82 1.10 -18.94
N LEU A 202 18.59 1.59 -19.15
CA LEU A 202 18.32 2.73 -20.01
C LEU A 202 18.51 4.08 -19.28
N LYS A 203 18.34 4.12 -17.96
CA LYS A 203 18.44 5.36 -17.16
C LYS A 203 19.78 6.12 -17.31
N PRO A 204 20.96 5.49 -17.29
CA PRO A 204 22.22 6.20 -17.41
C PRO A 204 22.56 6.64 -18.84
N LEU A 205 21.87 6.10 -19.86
CA LEU A 205 22.18 6.40 -21.26
C LEU A 205 21.83 7.85 -21.62
N ASP A 206 22.64 8.43 -22.50
CA ASP A 206 22.31 9.67 -23.20
C ASP A 206 21.41 9.39 -24.41
N ILE A 207 20.98 10.46 -25.08
CA ILE A 207 20.06 10.34 -26.22
C ILE A 207 20.69 9.60 -27.42
N GLU A 208 22.01 9.71 -27.61
CA GLU A 208 22.71 9.06 -28.71
C GLU A 208 22.71 7.54 -28.48
N ALA A 209 23.13 7.11 -27.29
CA ALA A 209 23.10 5.71 -26.89
C ALA A 209 21.67 5.15 -26.84
N LEU A 210 20.67 5.92 -26.41
CA LEU A 210 19.27 5.49 -26.47
C LEU A 210 18.79 5.25 -27.90
N SER A 211 19.26 6.04 -28.88
CA SER A 211 18.85 5.89 -30.28
C SER A 211 19.31 4.56 -30.88
N THR A 212 20.47 4.06 -30.45
CA THR A 212 21.08 2.84 -31.02
C THR A 212 20.47 1.56 -30.46
N VAL A 213 20.00 1.59 -29.20
CA VAL A 213 19.42 0.40 -28.53
C VAL A 213 17.90 0.30 -28.70
N ARG A 214 17.26 1.21 -29.44
CA ARG A 214 15.79 1.22 -29.58
C ARG A 214 15.22 -0.14 -29.99
N GLU A 215 15.81 -0.77 -31.01
CA GLU A 215 15.31 -2.06 -31.52
C GLU A 215 15.41 -3.14 -30.43
N ASP A 216 16.46 -3.16 -29.62
CA ASP A 216 16.63 -4.16 -28.56
C ASP A 216 15.48 -4.16 -27.54
N TYR A 217 14.89 -2.98 -27.27
CA TYR A 217 13.81 -2.80 -26.30
C TYR A 217 12.41 -2.69 -26.92
N CYS A 218 12.31 -2.42 -28.23
CA CYS A 218 11.03 -2.22 -28.92
C CYS A 218 10.68 -3.30 -29.95
N THR A 219 11.53 -4.32 -30.15
CA THR A 219 11.26 -5.41 -31.10
C THR A 219 10.15 -6.36 -30.59
N ASN A 220 9.48 -7.04 -31.53
CA ASN A 220 8.49 -8.11 -31.29
C ASN A 220 7.18 -7.71 -30.56
N GLY A 221 6.85 -6.42 -30.51
CA GLY A 221 5.57 -5.97 -29.94
C GLY A 221 5.49 -6.05 -28.42
N ASP A 222 6.63 -6.14 -27.72
CA ASP A 222 6.68 -6.01 -26.27
C ASP A 222 6.46 -4.54 -25.87
N TYR A 223 5.20 -4.22 -25.63
CA TYR A 223 4.77 -2.88 -25.27
C TYR A 223 5.44 -2.36 -23.99
N ASN A 224 5.70 -3.24 -23.01
CA ASN A 224 6.13 -2.81 -21.68
C ASN A 224 7.58 -2.31 -21.68
N THR A 225 8.48 -3.09 -22.27
CA THR A 225 9.90 -2.70 -22.41
C THR A 225 10.07 -1.52 -23.37
N CYS A 226 9.30 -1.48 -24.46
CA CYS A 226 9.32 -0.33 -25.37
C CYS A 226 8.81 0.96 -24.73
N ASN A 227 7.82 0.86 -23.84
CA ASN A 227 7.32 2.01 -23.08
C ASN A 227 8.38 2.55 -22.10
N VAL A 228 9.20 1.68 -21.49
CA VAL A 228 10.34 2.11 -20.67
C VAL A 228 11.34 2.89 -21.53
N TRP A 229 11.73 2.35 -22.68
CA TRP A 229 12.60 3.06 -23.63
C TRP A 229 12.01 4.40 -24.07
N THR A 230 10.73 4.42 -24.42
CA THR A 230 10.04 5.64 -24.87
C THR A 230 10.08 6.74 -23.82
N LYS A 231 9.85 6.39 -22.55
CA LYS A 231 9.95 7.35 -21.42
C LYS A 231 11.38 7.86 -21.24
N ALA A 232 12.37 6.97 -21.29
CA ALA A 232 13.78 7.37 -21.18
C ALA A 232 14.16 8.32 -22.33
N TRP A 233 13.78 7.98 -23.56
CA TRP A 233 13.97 8.80 -24.76
C TRP A 233 13.33 10.18 -24.61
N GLN A 234 12.06 10.26 -24.22
CA GLN A 234 11.33 11.52 -24.06
C GLN A 234 12.04 12.46 -23.08
N VAL A 235 12.46 11.96 -21.92
CA VAL A 235 13.17 12.77 -20.92
C VAL A 235 14.46 13.36 -21.50
N LYS A 236 15.26 12.58 -22.25
CA LYS A 236 16.50 13.08 -22.86
C LYS A 236 16.24 13.99 -24.06
N ASN A 237 15.25 13.65 -24.88
CA ASN A 237 14.80 14.44 -26.02
C ASN A 237 14.42 15.85 -25.59
N ASP A 238 13.60 15.99 -24.55
CA ASP A 238 13.09 17.29 -24.11
C ASP A 238 14.23 18.20 -23.62
N VAL A 239 15.27 17.63 -23.01
CA VAL A 239 16.48 18.37 -22.60
C VAL A 239 17.21 18.92 -23.82
N ILE A 240 17.46 18.09 -24.84
CA ILE A 240 18.18 18.52 -26.05
C ILE A 240 17.36 19.51 -26.87
N VAL A 241 16.06 19.26 -27.04
CA VAL A 241 15.17 20.18 -27.74
C VAL A 241 15.15 21.53 -27.03
N LYS A 242 15.07 21.54 -25.69
CA LYS A 242 15.15 22.79 -24.92
C LYS A 242 16.48 23.50 -25.14
N GLN A 243 17.60 22.76 -25.10
CA GLN A 243 18.92 23.34 -25.37
C GLN A 243 18.99 23.97 -26.76
N PHE A 244 18.50 23.31 -27.81
CA PHE A 244 18.42 23.90 -29.15
C PHE A 244 17.43 25.07 -29.26
N VAL A 245 16.40 25.14 -28.41
CA VAL A 245 15.54 26.33 -28.36
C VAL A 245 16.29 27.51 -27.73
N GLU A 246 17.12 27.27 -26.72
CA GLU A 246 17.80 28.31 -25.94
C GLU A 246 19.16 28.74 -26.54
N ASP A 247 19.85 27.86 -27.28
CA ASP A 247 21.17 28.09 -27.88
C ASP A 247 21.08 28.21 -29.41
N ASP A 248 21.13 29.46 -29.90
CA ASP A 248 21.04 29.78 -31.33
C ASP A 248 22.17 29.16 -32.15
N GLU A 249 23.41 29.23 -31.67
CA GLU A 249 24.58 28.78 -32.43
C GLU A 249 24.54 27.27 -32.61
N LEU A 250 24.31 26.54 -31.51
CA LEU A 250 24.22 25.09 -31.50
C LEU A 250 23.06 24.58 -32.36
N PHE A 251 21.90 25.25 -32.30
CA PHE A 251 20.74 24.89 -33.13
C PHE A 251 21.01 25.13 -34.62
N VAL A 252 21.50 26.30 -34.99
CA VAL A 252 21.75 26.64 -36.41
C VAL A 252 22.79 25.70 -37.01
N GLU A 253 23.86 25.39 -36.27
CA GLU A 253 24.87 24.44 -36.71
C GLU A 253 24.28 23.04 -36.91
N THR A 254 23.58 22.50 -35.90
CA THR A 254 23.02 21.15 -35.95
C THR A 254 21.96 21.02 -37.06
N TYR A 255 21.06 21.99 -37.16
CA TYR A 255 20.01 22.01 -38.18
C TYR A 255 20.62 22.07 -39.59
N ASN A 256 21.64 22.90 -39.80
CA ASN A 256 22.28 23.03 -41.12
C ASN A 256 23.06 21.76 -41.51
N ASN A 257 23.65 21.06 -40.54
CA ASN A 257 24.27 19.75 -40.77
C ASN A 257 23.22 18.71 -41.20
N CYS A 258 22.07 18.65 -40.52
CA CYS A 258 20.95 17.79 -40.91
C CYS A 258 20.36 18.15 -42.29
N PHE A 259 20.22 19.44 -42.59
CA PHE A 259 19.80 19.91 -43.90
C PHE A 259 20.75 19.46 -45.01
N ALA A 260 22.06 19.50 -44.77
CA ALA A 260 23.07 19.07 -45.73
C ALA A 260 22.93 17.57 -46.03
N GLU A 261 22.77 16.72 -45.01
CA GLU A 261 22.55 15.28 -45.20
C GLU A 261 21.28 14.97 -45.98
N VAL A 262 20.15 15.61 -45.62
CA VAL A 262 18.89 15.48 -46.36
C VAL A 262 19.05 15.95 -47.82
N THR A 263 19.81 17.01 -48.06
CA THR A 263 20.06 17.53 -49.41
C THR A 263 20.88 16.57 -50.26
N LYS A 264 21.88 15.89 -49.67
CA LYS A 264 22.64 14.83 -50.37
C LYS A 264 21.72 13.72 -50.87
N ILE A 265 20.76 13.26 -50.05
CA ILE A 265 19.79 12.24 -50.44
C ILE A 265 18.85 12.75 -51.55
N ARG A 266 18.44 14.02 -51.51
CA ARG A 266 17.57 14.62 -52.53
C ARG A 266 18.24 14.75 -53.90
N GLN A 267 19.55 14.99 -53.91
CA GLN A 267 20.37 15.13 -55.11
C GLN A 267 20.86 13.79 -55.67
N ALA A 268 20.78 12.72 -54.89
CA ALA A 268 21.09 11.38 -55.36
C ALA A 268 20.06 10.90 -56.40
N ASP A 269 20.52 10.11 -57.38
CA ASP A 269 19.68 9.50 -58.42
C ASP A 269 18.91 8.29 -57.86
N LEU A 270 17.99 8.56 -56.93
CA LEU A 270 17.18 7.56 -56.24
C LEU A 270 15.72 7.63 -56.66
N LYS A 271 15.08 6.47 -56.75
CA LYS A 271 13.62 6.39 -56.92
C LYS A 271 12.93 7.04 -55.72
N TRP A 272 11.76 7.63 -55.95
CA TRP A 272 11.02 8.40 -54.93
C TRP A 272 10.84 7.63 -53.60
N ASN A 273 10.43 6.36 -53.63
CA ASN A 273 10.24 5.55 -52.42
C ASN A 273 11.54 5.40 -51.60
N GLU A 274 12.66 5.18 -52.29
CA GLU A 274 13.96 4.96 -51.64
C GLU A 274 14.50 6.25 -51.05
N ARG A 275 14.43 7.35 -51.81
CA ARG A 275 14.73 8.69 -51.32
C ARG A 275 13.89 9.06 -50.10
N SER A 276 12.57 8.87 -50.17
CA SER A 276 11.65 9.17 -49.06
C SER A 276 12.03 8.40 -47.78
N ARG A 277 12.32 7.10 -47.91
CA ARG A 277 12.77 6.26 -46.78
C ARG A 277 14.10 6.75 -46.20
N GLN A 278 15.07 7.10 -47.04
CA GLN A 278 16.38 7.58 -46.59
C GLN A 278 16.30 8.98 -45.96
N GLU A 279 15.48 9.88 -46.51
CA GLU A 279 15.21 11.18 -45.89
C GLU A 279 14.56 11.02 -44.52
N GLU A 280 13.54 10.15 -44.38
CA GLU A 280 12.89 9.90 -43.09
C GLU A 280 13.87 9.29 -42.08
N ALA A 281 14.75 8.39 -42.51
CA ALA A 281 15.78 7.81 -41.63
C ALA A 281 16.72 8.87 -41.05
N ILE A 282 17.06 9.91 -41.82
CA ILE A 282 17.85 11.05 -41.32
C ILE A 282 16.99 11.92 -40.40
N VAL A 283 15.78 12.27 -40.83
CA VAL A 283 14.93 13.23 -40.11
C VAL A 283 14.38 12.67 -38.80
N SER A 284 14.28 11.34 -38.66
CA SER A 284 13.83 10.64 -37.46
C SER A 284 14.96 10.19 -36.53
N SER A 285 16.23 10.39 -36.92
CA SER A 285 17.38 10.04 -36.08
C SER A 285 17.86 11.22 -35.24
N TYR A 286 18.57 10.92 -34.15
CA TYR A 286 19.32 11.91 -33.41
C TYR A 286 20.53 12.39 -34.24
N PRO A 287 20.84 13.70 -34.27
CA PRO A 287 20.16 14.83 -33.61
C PRO A 287 19.08 15.53 -34.46
N CYS A 288 18.82 15.05 -35.68
CA CYS A 288 17.96 15.72 -36.64
C CYS A 288 16.47 15.72 -36.26
N ASP A 289 15.99 14.74 -35.50
CA ASP A 289 14.63 14.80 -34.96
C ASP A 289 14.49 15.94 -33.93
N GLN A 290 15.49 16.10 -33.06
CA GLN A 290 15.49 17.15 -32.03
C GLN A 290 15.60 18.54 -32.67
N ALA A 291 16.46 18.71 -33.67
CA ALA A 291 16.54 19.95 -34.43
C ALA A 291 15.22 20.26 -35.17
N ARG A 292 14.53 19.25 -35.71
CA ARG A 292 13.20 19.40 -36.31
C ARG A 292 12.16 19.88 -35.29
N GLN A 293 12.15 19.29 -34.10
CA GLN A 293 11.25 19.69 -33.01
C GLN A 293 11.56 21.12 -32.54
N ALA A 294 12.83 21.46 -32.32
CA ALA A 294 13.26 22.79 -31.91
C ALA A 294 12.89 23.87 -32.95
N TYR A 295 13.05 23.58 -34.26
CA TYR A 295 12.61 24.47 -35.34
C TYR A 295 11.12 24.83 -35.23
N ARG A 296 10.27 23.84 -34.93
CA ARG A 296 8.83 24.04 -34.72
C ARG A 296 8.55 24.82 -33.45
N ASN A 297 9.23 24.50 -32.35
CA ASN A 297 9.08 25.17 -31.06
C ASN A 297 9.52 26.64 -31.10
N ARG A 298 10.46 26.98 -31.99
CA ARG A 298 10.89 28.35 -32.28
C ARG A 298 9.92 29.13 -33.19
N GLY A 299 8.82 28.52 -33.64
CA GLY A 299 7.81 29.18 -34.48
C GLY A 299 8.24 29.35 -35.95
N MET A 300 9.26 28.64 -36.41
CA MET A 300 9.80 28.78 -37.77
C MET A 300 8.97 28.04 -38.84
N GLY A 301 7.85 27.42 -38.44
CA GLY A 301 6.88 26.72 -39.29
C GLY A 301 6.98 25.19 -39.22
N VAL A 302 6.11 24.51 -39.97
CA VAL A 302 6.00 23.02 -39.95
C VAL A 302 6.92 22.31 -40.93
N ALA A 303 7.39 23.03 -41.95
CA ALA A 303 8.16 22.48 -43.06
C ALA A 303 9.67 22.63 -42.82
N THR A 304 10.26 21.62 -42.18
CA THR A 304 11.68 21.60 -41.81
C THR A 304 12.59 21.15 -42.95
N TYR A 305 13.87 21.49 -42.87
CA TYR A 305 14.93 21.09 -43.81
C TYR A 305 14.66 21.46 -45.27
N LYS A 306 13.94 22.56 -45.53
CA LYS A 306 13.75 23.10 -46.89
C LYS A 306 14.89 23.98 -47.37
N GLN A 307 15.55 24.66 -46.42
CA GLN A 307 16.67 25.56 -46.65
C GLN A 307 17.55 25.59 -45.40
N ALA A 308 18.81 25.97 -45.57
CA ALA A 308 19.70 26.30 -44.45
C ALA A 308 19.21 27.56 -43.72
N ILE A 309 19.51 27.65 -42.44
CA ILE A 309 19.29 28.84 -41.61
C ILE A 309 20.51 29.74 -41.75
N ALA A 310 20.29 31.02 -42.05
CA ALA A 310 21.36 32.02 -42.09
C ALA A 310 21.93 32.23 -40.67
N ARG A 311 23.26 32.34 -40.59
CA ARG A 311 23.98 32.76 -39.38
C ARG A 311 23.94 34.28 -39.25
#